data_AF-A0A660UX66-F1
#
_entry.id   AF-A0A660UX66-F1
#
_cell.length_a   1.000
_cell.length_b   1.000
_cell.length_c   1.000
_cell.angle_alpha   90.00
_cell.angle_beta   90.00
_cell.angle_gamma   90.00
#
_symmetry.space_group_name_H-M   'P 1'
#
loop_
_entity.id
_entity.type
_entity.pdbx_description
1 polymer ?
#
loop_
_entity_poly.entity_id
_entity_poly.type
_entity_poly.pdbx_seq_one_letter_code
_entity_poly.pdbx_strand_id
1 'polypeptide(L)' 'MLKKAIVLIFDGLGGRPVASLGGLTPLEYAKTPNFDKLASRAECGLMHTLGRGLRPGSDTS' A
#
# COMPACT_ATOMS: atom_id res chain seq x y z
N MET A 1 -12.88 15.30 22.76
CA MET A 1 -11.56 15.78 22.30
C MET A 1 -11.50 15.72 20.78
N LEU A 2 -10.95 16.74 20.12
CA LEU A 2 -10.64 16.70 18.69
C LEU A 2 -9.51 15.70 18.43
N LYS A 3 -9.66 14.87 17.40
CA LYS A 3 -8.62 13.94 16.95
C LYS A 3 -7.86 14.57 15.79
N LYS A 4 -6.53 14.41 15.78
CA LYS A 4 -5.69 14.73 14.62
C LYS A 4 -5.58 13.50 13.73
N ALA A 5 -5.48 13.70 12.42
CA ALA A 5 -5.27 12.64 11.45
C ALA A 5 -3.93 12.85 10.74
N ILE A 6 -3.28 11.73 10.38
CA ILE A 6 -2.08 11.70 9.53
C ILE A 6 -2.42 10.83 8.33
N VAL A 7 -2.16 11.33 7.14
CA VAL A 7 -2.24 10.57 5.89
C VAL A 7 -0.81 10.35 5.41
N LEU A 8 -0.42 9.09 5.25
CA LEU A 8 0.88 8.72 4.68
C LEU A 8 0.65 8.10 3.30
N ILE A 9 1.31 8.66 2.29
CA ILE A 9 1.32 8.13 0.93
C ILE A 9 2.71 7.57 0.64
N PHE A 10 2.75 6.31 0.22
CA PHE A 10 3.96 5.67 -0.28
C PHE A 10 3.84 5.61 -1.80
N ASP A 11 4.63 6.43 -2.49
CA ASP A 11 4.60 6.49 -3.95
C ASP A 11 5.00 5.14 -4.55
N GLY A 12 4.21 4.66 -5.52
CA GLY A 12 4.46 3.39 -6.19
C GLY A 12 4.46 2.15 -5.28
N LEU A 13 3.82 2.18 -4.10
CA LEU A 13 3.85 1.06 -3.14
C LEU A 13 3.29 -0.25 -3.70
N GLY A 14 2.30 -0.16 -4.60
CA GLY A 14 1.71 -1.32 -5.25
C GLY A 14 2.75 -2.08 -6.08
N GLY A 15 2.77 -3.40 -5.95
CA GLY A 15 3.71 -4.26 -6.65
C GLY A 15 3.03 -5.48 -7.29
N ARG A 16 3.83 -6.27 -8.01
CA ARG A 16 3.43 -7.59 -8.51
C ARG A 16 4.33 -8.66 -7.87
N PRO A 17 3.85 -9.92 -7.79
CA PRO A 17 4.69 -11.07 -7.47
C PRO A 17 6.00 -11.09 -8.29
N VAL A 18 7.12 -11.32 -7.61
CA VAL A 18 8.46 -11.39 -8.23
C VAL A 18 9.07 -12.77 -7.97
N ALA A 19 9.49 -13.46 -9.03
CA ALA A 19 10.02 -14.83 -8.94
C ALA A 19 11.26 -14.94 -8.03
N SER A 20 12.18 -13.98 -8.09
CA SER A 20 13.37 -13.93 -7.23
C SER A 20 13.08 -13.63 -5.76
N LEU A 21 11.86 -13.20 -5.43
CA LEU A 21 11.38 -12.98 -4.07
C LEU A 21 10.50 -14.14 -3.56
N GLY A 22 10.57 -15.30 -4.22
CA GLY A 22 9.73 -16.46 -3.87
C GLY A 22 8.26 -16.28 -4.25
N GLY A 23 7.95 -15.43 -5.24
CA GLY A 23 6.59 -15.15 -5.67
C GLY A 23 5.86 -14.09 -4.83
N LEU A 24 6.55 -13.42 -3.91
CA LEU A 24 6.00 -12.31 -3.13
C LEU A 24 6.07 -10.99 -3.88
N THR A 25 5.21 -10.04 -3.53
CA THR A 25 5.40 -8.63 -3.87
C THR A 25 6.56 -8.01 -3.06
N PRO A 26 7.15 -6.89 -3.50
CA PRO A 26 8.19 -6.21 -2.73
C PRO A 26 7.75 -5.82 -1.30
N LEU A 27 6.48 -5.43 -1.11
CA LEU A 27 5.95 -5.07 0.20
C LEU A 27 5.84 -6.28 1.13
N GLU A 28 5.40 -7.43 0.61
CA GLU A 28 5.30 -8.69 1.38
C GLU A 28 6.69 -9.27 1.71
N TYR A 29 7.67 -9.10 0.83
CA TYR A 29 9.04 -9.58 1.05
C TYR A 29 9.80 -8.72 2.07
N ALA A 30 9.52 -7.42 2.13
CA ALA A 30 10.21 -6.50 3.03
C ALA A 30 9.90 -6.77 4.50
N LYS A 31 10.90 -6.58 5.39
CA LYS A 31 10.69 -6.63 6.84
C LYS A 31 10.00 -5.35 7.31
N THR A 32 8.70 -5.40 7.57
CA THR A 32 7.86 -4.23 7.89
C THR A 32 7.12 -4.36 9.23
N PRO A 33 7.80 -4.64 10.35
CA PRO A 33 7.17 -4.98 11.64
C PRO A 33 6.20 -3.91 12.17
N ASN A 34 6.41 -2.63 11.82
CA ASN A 34 5.51 -1.54 12.20
C ASN A 34 4.21 -1.54 11.39
N PHE A 35 4.27 -1.87 10.09
CA PHE A 35 3.08 -2.03 9.25
C PHE A 35 2.32 -3.29 9.64
N ASP A 36 3.00 -4.40 9.90
CA ASP A 36 2.37 -5.65 10.35
C ASP A 36 1.57 -5.44 11.65
N LYS A 37 2.18 -4.72 12.60
CA LYS A 37 1.53 -4.37 13.87
C LYS A 37 0.39 -3.37 13.70
N LEU A 38 0.43 -2.52 12.68
CA LEU A 38 -0.66 -1.59 12.38
C LEU A 38 -1.83 -2.33 11.71
N ALA A 39 -1.54 -3.12 10.68
CA ALA A 39 -2.52 -3.90 9.92
C ALA A 39 -3.30 -4.89 10.81
N SER A 40 -2.62 -5.55 11.75
CA SER A 40 -3.28 -6.47 12.70
C SER A 40 -4.24 -5.80 13.69
N ARG A 41 -4.28 -4.46 13.76
CA ARG A 41 -5.12 -3.69 14.70
C ARG A 41 -5.94 -2.61 13.99
N ALA A 42 -6.01 -2.67 12.66
CA ALA A 42 -6.66 -1.69 11.81
C ALA A 42 -7.53 -2.38 10.76
N GLU A 43 -8.26 -1.59 9.98
CA GLU A 43 -8.96 -2.06 8.80
C GLU A 43 -8.07 -1.90 7.57
N CYS A 44 -7.92 -2.98 6.79
CA CYS A 44 -7.16 -2.98 5.55
C CYS A 44 -8.11 -3.05 4.34
N GLY A 45 -7.71 -2.45 3.23
CA GLY A 45 -8.51 -2.45 2.00
C GLY A 45 -7.69 -2.13 0.76
N LEU A 46 -8.29 -2.35 -0.40
CA LEU A 46 -7.74 -1.95 -1.69
C LEU A 46 -8.37 -0.63 -2.14
N MET A 47 -7.55 0.24 -2.71
CA MET A 47 -7.99 1.53 -3.24
C MET A 47 -7.77 1.57 -4.75
N HIS A 48 -8.80 1.99 -5.49
CA HIS A 48 -8.66 2.44 -6.87
C HIS A 48 -8.58 3.95 -6.87
N THR A 49 -7.42 4.51 -7.24
CA THR A 49 -7.19 5.96 -7.21
C THR A 49 -8.10 6.73 -8.15
N LEU A 50 -8.38 6.18 -9.34
CA LEU A 50 -9.31 6.74 -10.32
C LEU A 50 -10.48 5.79 -10.60
N GLY A 51 -10.17 4.51 -10.82
CA GLY A 51 -11.15 3.49 -11.17
C GLY A 51 -10.47 2.16 -11.45
N ARG A 52 -11.25 1.09 -11.56
CA ARG A 52 -10.71 -0.26 -11.76
C ARG A 52 -10.02 -0.34 -13.13
N GLY A 53 -8.76 -0.76 -13.15
CA GLY A 53 -7.97 -0.91 -14.37
C GLY A 53 -7.41 0.40 -14.94
N LEU A 54 -7.68 1.55 -14.32
CA LEU A 54 -7.14 2.84 -14.73
C LEU A 54 -5.80 3.09 -14.06
N ARG A 55 -4.78 3.48 -14.84
CA ARG A 55 -3.45 3.83 -14.32
C ARG A 55 -3.40 5.34 -14.07
N PRO A 56 -3.19 5.79 -12.81
CA PRO A 56 -3.00 7.21 -12.53
C PRO A 56 -1.58 7.66 -12.90
N GLY A 57 -1.46 8.90 -13.42
CA GLY A 57 -0.24 9.69 -13.29
C GLY A 57 -0.07 10.23 -11.86
N SER A 58 1.10 10.81 -11.56
CA SER A 58 1.39 11.37 -10.22
C SER A 58 0.55 12.63 -9.92
N ASP A 59 0.31 13.44 -10.95
CA ASP A 59 -0.51 14.65 -10.97
C ASP A 59 -1.99 14.36 -11.28
N THR A 60 -2.23 13.43 -12.21
CA THR A 60 -3.44 12.69 -12.61
C THR A 60 -3.68 12.79 -14.13
N SER A 61 -4.07 11.64 -14.70
CA SER A 61 -4.39 11.38 -16.12
C SER A 61 -3.42 11.96 -17.14
#